data_AF-W4RMY5-F1
#
_entry.id   AF-W4RMY5-F1
#
_cell.length_a   1.000
_cell.length_b   1.000
_cell.length_c   1.000
_cell.angle_alpha   90.00
_cell.angle_beta   90.00
_cell.angle_gamma   90.00
#
_symmetry.space_group_name_H-M   'P 1'
#
loop_
_entity.id
_entity.type
_entity.pdbx_description
1 polymer ?
#
loop_
_entity_poly.entity_id
_entity_poly.type
_entity_poly.pdbx_seq_one_letter_code
_entity_poly.pdbx_strand_id
1 'polypeptide(L)'
;MFKKNTLTLLDLYGTNHHPEEWEQPEVFAPDRFLSWSGSPFDFIPQGGGEYEIGHRCAGEWMTVDILRVAVDYLVNHLKYTVPKQDLSYSMNDIPSLPESKMKLAGVKRK
;
A
#
# COMPACT_ATOMS: atom_id res chain seq x y z
N MET A 1 -5.49 12.80 30.85
CA MET A 1 -5.66 13.82 29.79
C MET A 1 -4.32 14.06 29.10
N PHE A 2 -4.31 14.25 27.79
CA PHE A 2 -3.11 14.62 27.02
C PHE A 2 -2.72 16.08 27.28
N LYS A 3 -1.43 16.39 27.37
CA LYS A 3 -0.94 17.76 27.57
C LYS A 3 -0.91 18.50 26.23
N LYS A 4 -1.20 19.81 26.26
CA LYS A 4 -1.11 20.67 25.07
C LYS A 4 0.31 20.61 24.48
N ASN A 5 0.40 20.53 23.15
CA ASN A 5 1.66 20.49 22.37
C ASN A 5 2.53 19.25 22.58
N THR A 6 2.00 18.14 23.12
CA THR A 6 2.72 16.87 23.14
C THR A 6 2.80 16.29 21.73
N LEU A 7 4.03 16.07 21.24
CA LEU A 7 4.25 15.33 19.99
C LEU A 7 3.57 13.97 20.09
N THR A 8 2.79 13.64 19.06
CA THR A 8 2.06 12.37 18.97
C THR A 8 2.32 11.78 17.60
N LEU A 9 2.57 10.48 17.55
CA LEU A 9 2.72 9.71 16.32
C LEU A 9 1.49 8.83 16.15
N LEU A 10 0.89 8.86 14.96
CA LEU A 10 -0.14 7.92 14.56
C LEU A 10 0.52 6.81 13.76
N ASP A 11 0.36 5.58 14.21
CA ASP A 11 0.93 4.41 13.53
C ASP A 11 0.06 4.00 12.32
N LEU A 12 0.42 4.50 11.14
CA LEU A 12 -0.28 4.17 9.91
C LEU A 12 -0.07 2.70 9.50
N TYR A 13 1.15 2.18 9.65
CA TYR A 13 1.46 0.81 9.24
C TYR A 13 0.71 -0.19 10.13
N GLY A 14 0.80 0.00 11.46
CA GLY A 14 0.10 -0.82 12.44
C GLY A 14 -1.42 -0.75 12.32
N THR A 15 -2.00 0.42 12.03
CA THR A 15 -3.46 0.53 11.79
C THR A 15 -3.91 -0.34 10.61
N ASN A 16 -3.15 -0.30 9.50
CA ASN A 16 -3.45 -1.12 8.31
C ASN A 16 -3.18 -2.62 8.51
N HIS A 17 -2.52 -3.02 9.60
CA HIS A 17 -2.26 -4.42 9.98
C HIS A 17 -2.96 -4.78 11.31
N HIS A 18 -3.94 -3.99 11.75
CA HIS A 18 -4.56 -4.21 13.05
C HIS A 18 -5.50 -5.42 13.01
N PRO A 19 -5.31 -6.44 13.87
CA PRO A 19 -6.07 -7.69 13.80
C PRO A 19 -7.55 -7.56 14.21
N GLU A 20 -7.94 -6.47 14.88
CA GLU A 20 -9.36 -6.20 15.17
C GLU A 20 -10.09 -5.59 13.96
N GLU A 21 -9.36 -4.97 13.03
CA GLU A 21 -9.92 -4.35 11.81
C GLU A 21 -9.83 -5.31 10.61
N TRP A 22 -8.77 -6.12 10.56
CA TRP A 22 -8.45 -6.96 9.40
C TRP A 22 -8.27 -8.43 9.79
N GLU A 23 -9.03 -9.32 9.17
CA GLU A 23 -8.82 -10.77 9.29
C GLU A 23 -7.48 -11.15 8.64
N GLN A 24 -6.59 -11.84 9.35
CA GLN A 24 -5.26 -12.23 8.84
C GLN A 24 -4.46 -11.03 8.25
N PRO A 25 -4.14 -10.01 9.07
CA PRO A 25 -3.54 -8.76 8.58
C PRO A 25 -2.17 -8.94 7.92
N GLU A 26 -1.45 -9.99 8.28
CA GLU A 26 -0.11 -10.32 7.76
C GLU A 26 -0.14 -11.06 6.41
N VAL A 27 -1.34 -11.32 5.86
CA VAL A 27 -1.52 -12.06 4.61
C VAL A 27 -2.05 -11.15 3.51
N PHE A 28 -1.35 -11.13 2.38
CA PHE A 28 -1.83 -10.49 1.16
C PHE A 28 -3.01 -11.26 0.55
N ALA A 29 -4.23 -10.85 0.89
CA ALA A 29 -5.48 -11.44 0.42
C ALA A 29 -6.38 -10.34 -0.18
N PRO A 30 -6.30 -10.06 -1.50
CA PRO A 30 -7.06 -8.98 -2.14
C PRO A 30 -8.59 -9.09 -1.96
N ASP A 31 -9.11 -10.32 -1.88
CA ASP A 31 -10.54 -10.61 -1.76
C ASP A 31 -11.19 -9.99 -0.52
N ARG A 32 -10.40 -9.63 0.52
CA ARG A 32 -10.89 -8.93 1.71
C ARG A 32 -11.60 -7.62 1.39
N PHE A 33 -11.24 -6.97 0.28
CA PHE A 33 -11.85 -5.71 -0.15
C PHE A 33 -13.20 -5.91 -0.86
N LEU A 34 -13.63 -7.16 -1.16
CA LEU A 34 -14.94 -7.43 -1.76
C LEU A 34 -16.10 -7.19 -0.79
N SER A 35 -15.88 -7.42 0.51
CA SER A 35 -16.86 -7.21 1.58
C SER A 35 -16.60 -5.96 2.42
N TRP A 36 -15.50 -5.24 2.16
CA TRP A 36 -15.16 -4.03 2.90
C TRP A 36 -16.12 -2.89 2.55
N SER A 37 -16.82 -2.36 3.56
CA SER A 37 -17.81 -1.29 3.39
C SER A 37 -17.20 0.12 3.37
N GLY A 38 -15.88 0.23 3.56
CA GLY A 38 -15.17 1.50 3.64
C GLY A 38 -15.30 2.18 5.01
N SER A 39 -14.19 2.64 5.55
CA SER A 39 -14.17 3.67 6.59
C SER A 39 -13.00 4.63 6.32
N PRO A 40 -13.11 5.91 6.70
CA PRO A 40 -12.01 6.85 6.56
C PRO A 40 -10.90 6.63 7.60
N PHE A 41 -10.99 5.63 8.47
CA PHE A 41 -10.09 5.46 9.62
C PHE A 41 -9.47 4.05 9.78
N ASP A 42 -10.01 3.02 9.12
CA ASP A 42 -9.54 1.62 9.21
C ASP A 42 -8.51 1.26 8.12
N PHE A 43 -8.56 1.95 6.97
CA PHE A 43 -7.59 1.86 5.88
C PHE A 43 -6.97 3.23 5.60
N ILE A 44 -5.77 3.48 6.13
CA ILE A 44 -5.13 4.81 6.13
C ILE A 44 -3.69 4.85 5.58
N PRO A 45 -3.32 4.08 4.53
CA PRO A 45 -1.95 4.07 3.99
C PRO A 45 -1.52 5.45 3.44
N GLN A 46 -2.49 6.32 3.14
CA GLN A 46 -2.27 7.69 2.66
C GLN A 46 -2.90 8.75 3.60
N GLY A 47 -3.06 8.39 4.88
CA GLY A 47 -3.76 9.19 5.89
C GLY A 47 -5.27 8.89 5.96
N GLY A 48 -5.89 9.24 7.09
CA GLY A 48 -7.31 9.03 7.35
C GLY A 48 -8.11 10.33 7.48
N GLY A 49 -9.43 10.19 7.66
CA GLY A 49 -10.38 11.29 7.78
C GLY A 49 -10.85 11.84 6.44
N GLU A 50 -11.37 13.07 6.48
CA GLU A 50 -11.89 13.80 5.32
C GLU A 50 -10.80 14.64 4.65
N TYR A 51 -10.85 14.75 3.31
CA TYR A 51 -9.88 15.51 2.55
C TYR A 51 -9.97 17.03 2.79
N GLU A 52 -11.18 17.57 2.96
CA GLU A 52 -11.38 19.03 2.97
C GLU A 52 -11.04 19.70 4.30
N ILE A 53 -11.16 18.96 5.42
CA ILE A 53 -11.00 19.49 6.78
C ILE A 53 -9.75 18.94 7.48
N GLY A 54 -8.96 18.11 6.80
CA GLY A 54 -7.82 17.40 7.35
C GLY A 54 -6.56 17.46 6.48
N HIS A 55 -5.59 16.63 6.84
CA HIS A 55 -4.32 16.48 6.10
C HIS A 55 -4.24 15.16 5.33
N ARG A 56 -5.39 14.54 5.03
CA ARG A 56 -5.45 13.32 4.19
C ARG A 56 -4.87 13.62 2.81
N CYS A 57 -4.12 12.66 2.25
CA CYS A 57 -3.44 12.86 0.98
C CYS A 57 -4.42 13.17 -0.16
N ALA A 58 -4.31 14.36 -0.76
CA ALA A 58 -5.13 14.75 -1.92
C ALA A 58 -4.88 13.88 -3.18
N GLY A 59 -3.75 13.16 -3.22
CA GLY A 59 -3.32 12.34 -4.35
C GLY A 59 -3.79 10.89 -4.33
N GLU A 60 -4.57 10.46 -3.34
CA GLU A 60 -4.99 9.05 -3.17
C GLU A 60 -5.67 8.49 -4.43
N TRP A 61 -6.61 9.24 -5.01
CA TRP A 61 -7.28 8.84 -6.25
C TRP A 61 -6.31 8.66 -7.42
N MET A 62 -5.33 9.57 -7.56
CA MET A 62 -4.31 9.48 -8.59
C MET A 62 -3.42 8.25 -8.39
N THR A 63 -3.03 7.95 -7.14
CA THR A 63 -2.26 6.75 -6.81
C THR A 63 -3.02 5.49 -7.22
N VAL A 64 -4.30 5.38 -6.87
CA VAL A 64 -5.14 4.21 -7.22
C VAL A 64 -5.27 4.06 -8.74
N ASP A 65 -5.52 5.14 -9.47
CA ASP A 65 -5.68 5.07 -10.93
C ASP A 65 -4.38 4.69 -11.64
N ILE A 66 -3.23 5.23 -11.21
CA ILE A 66 -1.92 4.83 -11.75
C ILE A 66 -1.64 3.35 -11.45
N LEU A 67 -1.92 2.87 -10.24
CA LEU A 67 -1.74 1.47 -9.88
C LEU A 67 -2.63 0.55 -10.72
N ARG A 68 -3.89 0.93 -10.97
CA ARG A 68 -4.81 0.19 -11.83
C ARG A 68 -4.22 0.03 -13.24
N VAL A 69 -3.76 1.12 -13.84
CA VAL A 69 -3.14 1.10 -15.18
C VAL A 69 -1.83 0.31 -15.19
N ALA A 70 -1.00 0.44 -14.15
CA ALA A 70 0.27 -0.29 -14.06
C ALA A 70 0.05 -1.81 -13.98
N VAL A 71 -0.90 -2.27 -13.14
CA VAL A 71 -1.25 -3.69 -13.01
C VAL A 71 -1.83 -4.22 -14.33
N ASP A 72 -2.76 -3.49 -14.94
CA ASP A 72 -3.31 -3.85 -16.25
C ASP A 72 -2.21 -3.97 -17.31
N TYR A 73 -1.28 -3.02 -17.36
CA TYR A 73 -0.17 -3.06 -18.32
C TYR A 73 0.76 -4.26 -18.12
N LEU A 74 1.13 -4.54 -16.86
CA LEU A 74 1.95 -5.71 -16.51
C LEU A 74 1.26 -7.03 -16.89
N VAL A 75 -0.04 -7.16 -16.62
CA VAL A 75 -0.79 -8.40 -16.81
C VAL A 75 -1.20 -8.60 -18.27
N ASN A 76 -1.80 -7.58 -18.89
CA ASN A 76 -2.49 -7.71 -20.18
C ASN A 76 -1.64 -7.26 -21.38
N HIS A 77 -0.62 -6.43 -21.16
CA HIS A 77 0.13 -5.81 -22.26
C HIS A 77 1.61 -6.18 -22.34
N LEU A 78 2.16 -6.86 -21.34
CA LEU A 78 3.56 -7.30 -21.32
C LEU A 78 3.73 -8.81 -21.19
N LYS A 79 4.80 -9.33 -21.79
CA LYS A 79 5.41 -10.63 -21.50
C LYS A 79 6.79 -10.38 -20.94
N TYR A 80 7.09 -10.98 -19.79
CA TYR A 80 8.39 -10.88 -19.14
C TYR A 80 8.63 -12.11 -18.27
N THR A 81 9.88 -12.32 -17.86
CA THR A 81 10.24 -13.28 -16.83
C THR A 81 10.85 -12.55 -15.63
N VAL A 82 10.76 -13.19 -14.47
CA VAL A 82 11.41 -12.75 -13.24
C VAL A 82 12.60 -13.67 -12.99
N PRO A 83 13.85 -13.22 -13.25
CA PRO A 83 15.02 -14.05 -12.97
C PRO A 83 15.20 -14.25 -11.46
N LYS A 84 15.98 -15.28 -11.07
CA LYS A 84 16.39 -15.48 -9.68
C LYS A 84 17.08 -14.22 -9.16
N GLN A 85 16.55 -13.67 -8.07
CA GLN A 85 17.01 -12.44 -7.44
C GLN A 85 16.53 -12.39 -6.00
N ASP A 86 17.09 -11.48 -5.21
CA ASP A 86 16.63 -11.22 -3.85
C ASP A 86 15.44 -10.23 -3.88
N LEU A 87 14.26 -10.76 -3.55
CA LEU A 87 13.02 -9.99 -3.46
C LEU A 87 12.60 -9.72 -2.01
N SER A 88 13.45 -10.06 -1.03
CA SER A 88 13.21 -9.67 0.35
C SER A 88 13.21 -8.15 0.49
N TYR A 89 12.58 -7.67 1.55
CA TYR A 89 12.53 -6.26 1.90
C TYR A 89 12.67 -6.12 3.43
N SER A 90 13.23 -5.00 3.86
CA SER A 90 13.47 -4.69 5.27
C SER A 90 12.37 -3.78 5.83
N MET A 91 11.91 -4.08 7.05
CA MET A 91 11.00 -3.19 7.79
C MET A 91 11.72 -2.02 8.47
N ASN A 92 13.05 -2.02 8.46
CA ASN A 92 13.87 -0.95 9.04
C ASN A 92 14.25 0.13 8.01
N ASP A 93 14.02 -0.12 6.72
CA ASP A 93 14.31 0.84 5.65
C ASP A 93 13.07 1.68 5.37
N ILE A 94 13.26 3.01 5.32
CA ILE A 94 12.17 3.96 5.10
C ILE A 94 12.55 4.90 3.93
N PRO A 95 11.94 4.75 2.73
CA PRO A 95 10.94 3.75 2.36
C PRO A 95 11.54 2.35 2.13
N SER A 96 10.73 1.31 2.36
CA SER A 96 11.10 -0.08 2.09
C SER A 96 10.92 -0.42 0.61
N LEU A 97 11.88 -1.13 0.05
CA LEU A 97 11.88 -1.59 -1.35
C LEU A 97 12.54 -2.98 -1.42
N PRO A 98 12.14 -3.86 -2.35
CA PRO A 98 12.85 -5.12 -2.56
C PRO A 98 14.36 -4.90 -2.80
N GLU A 99 15.21 -5.77 -2.28
CA GLU A 99 16.67 -5.65 -2.38
C GLU A 99 17.14 -5.47 -3.83
N SER A 100 16.66 -6.32 -4.74
CA SER A 100 17.03 -6.27 -6.16
C SER A 100 16.35 -5.16 -6.98
N LYS A 101 15.38 -4.45 -6.39
CA LYS A 101 14.49 -3.48 -7.08
C LYS A 101 13.67 -4.08 -8.23
N MET A 102 13.26 -5.35 -8.10
CA MET A 102 12.38 -6.06 -9.03
C MET A 102 12.87 -6.02 -10.49
N LYS A 103 13.94 -6.76 -10.79
CA LYS A 103 14.47 -6.91 -12.14
C LYS A 103 13.55 -7.77 -12.99
N LEU A 104 13.21 -7.29 -14.18
CA LEU A 104 12.48 -8.02 -15.21
C LEU A 104 13.42 -8.39 -16.36
N ALA A 105 13.22 -9.55 -16.97
CA ALA A 105 14.01 -10.01 -18.11
C ALA A 105 13.11 -10.35 -19.31
N GLY A 106 13.68 -10.24 -20.52
CA GLY A 106 12.98 -10.62 -21.75
C GLY A 106 11.68 -9.85 -22.00
N VAL A 107 11.59 -8.59 -21.54
CA VAL A 107 10.38 -7.77 -21.63
C VAL A 107 10.01 -7.54 -23.09
N LYS A 108 8.78 -7.92 -23.44
CA LYS A 108 8.20 -7.73 -24.77
C LYS A 108 6.76 -7.23 -24.62
N ARG A 109 6.34 -6.35 -25.52
CA ARG A 109 4.93 -6.01 -25.66
C ARG A 109 4.17 -7.22 -26.21
N LYS A 110 2.98 -7.48 -25.65
CA LYS A 110 2.04 -8.46 -26.18
C LYS A 110 1.46 -8.02 -27.52
#